data_AF-A0A0N5APH7-F1
#
_entry.id   AF-A0A0N5APH7-F1
#
_cell.length_a   1.000
_cell.length_b   1.000
_cell.length_c   1.000
_cell.angle_alpha   90.00
_cell.angle_beta   90.00
_cell.angle_gamma   90.00
#
_symmetry.space_group_name_H-M   'P 1'
#
loop_
_entity.id
_entity.type
_entity.pdbx_description
1 polymer ?
#
loop_
_entity_poly.entity_id
_entity_poly.type
_entity_poly.pdbx_seq_one_letter_code
_entity_poly.pdbx_strand_id
1 'polypeptide(L)'
;MLSIGLKSSVLLKYSTIAIRSKSICLNAMTVHYTPTVSNAHFVDFLRVLMRWRGSVWKLILPELCIWLLAYFVLSLVYRLALSPDQKKTFEMVTISCSQTLNYVPVTFILGFYVSFVMGRWWYQFNNLGWIDSLALSTAGWIQGLDEKARLLRRTVLRYMLLYQMLIYRNISISIRKIYPSIGTLVDAVFGCKAIDNNVPYWNRYTR
;
A
#
# COMPACT_ATOMS: atom_id res chain seq x y z
N MET A 1 32.48 -24.32 28.94
CA MET A 1 32.63 -23.00 28.28
C MET A 1 31.79 -22.79 27.00
N LEU A 2 31.04 -23.79 26.50
CA LEU A 2 30.25 -23.68 25.26
C LEU A 2 28.78 -23.21 25.42
N SER A 3 28.27 -23.09 26.65
CA SER A 3 26.85 -22.76 26.89
C SER A 3 26.52 -21.26 26.87
N ILE A 4 27.53 -20.39 27.02
CA ILE A 4 27.34 -18.93 27.14
C ILE A 4 27.29 -18.26 25.75
N GLY A 5 27.97 -18.83 24.73
CA GLY A 5 28.00 -18.29 23.36
C GLY A 5 26.70 -18.44 22.56
N LEU A 6 25.90 -19.48 22.83
CA LEU A 6 24.61 -19.68 22.15
C LEU A 6 23.52 -18.71 22.63
N LYS A 7 23.53 -18.29 23.91
CA LYS A 7 22.53 -17.34 24.43
C LYS A 7 22.69 -15.94 23.85
N SER A 8 23.92 -15.48 23.64
CA SER A 8 24.19 -14.14 23.08
C SER A 8 23.80 -14.01 21.61
N SER A 9 24.09 -15.04 20.80
CA SER A 9 23.74 -15.09 19.38
C SER A 9 22.23 -15.25 19.12
N VAL A 10 21.51 -15.91 20.03
CA VAL A 10 20.04 -15.99 20.01
C VAL A 10 19.41 -14.64 20.40
N LEU A 11 19.90 -13.96 21.43
CA LEU A 11 19.39 -12.65 21.85
C LEU A 11 19.64 -11.54 20.81
N LEU A 12 20.80 -11.56 20.13
CA LEU A 12 21.10 -10.67 19.01
C LEU A 12 20.20 -10.93 17.79
N LYS A 13 19.82 -12.19 17.52
CA LYS A 13 18.81 -12.50 16.50
C LYS A 13 17.44 -11.94 16.89
N TYR A 14 17.01 -12.09 18.13
CA TYR A 14 15.72 -11.56 18.59
C TYR A 14 15.64 -10.02 18.54
N SER A 15 16.70 -9.32 18.93
CA SER A 15 16.74 -7.85 18.83
C SER A 15 16.72 -7.38 17.38
N THR A 16 17.47 -8.02 16.48
CA THR A 16 17.50 -7.69 15.05
C THR A 16 16.16 -7.98 14.36
N ILE A 17 15.46 -9.07 14.74
CA ILE A 17 14.12 -9.41 14.24
C ILE A 17 13.07 -8.41 14.75
N ALA A 18 13.15 -7.98 16.01
CA ALA A 18 12.25 -6.98 16.57
C ALA A 18 12.42 -5.59 15.91
N ILE A 19 13.67 -5.21 15.60
CA ILE A 19 13.98 -3.98 14.87
C ILE A 19 13.44 -4.06 13.42
N ARG A 20 13.62 -5.20 12.74
CA ARG A 20 13.13 -5.41 11.36
C ARG A 20 11.60 -5.52 11.26
N SER A 21 10.93 -6.09 12.26
CA SER A 21 9.47 -6.10 12.37
C SER A 21 8.91 -4.68 12.57
N LYS A 22 9.56 -3.85 13.40
CA LYS A 22 9.26 -2.42 13.49
C LYS A 22 9.46 -1.71 12.14
N SER A 23 10.54 -1.98 11.41
CA SER A 23 10.79 -1.39 10.08
C SER A 23 9.77 -1.79 9.01
N ILE A 24 9.24 -3.02 9.06
CA ILE A 24 8.19 -3.50 8.14
C ILE A 24 6.83 -2.89 8.49
N CYS A 25 6.47 -2.78 9.78
CA CYS A 25 5.26 -2.08 10.22
C CYS A 25 5.34 -0.55 9.97
N LEU A 26 6.54 0.04 10.03
CA LEU A 26 6.77 1.45 9.69
C LEU A 26 6.56 1.74 8.18
N ASN A 27 6.53 0.70 7.34
CA ASN A 27 6.31 0.73 5.90
C ASN A 27 4.96 0.11 5.47
N ALA A 28 3.99 -0.05 6.38
CA ALA A 28 2.64 -0.46 6.01
C ALA A 28 2.06 0.58 5.03
N MET A 29 1.80 0.12 3.80
CA MET A 29 1.31 0.98 2.69
C MET A 29 -0.15 1.40 2.89
N THR A 30 -0.93 0.62 3.63
CA THR A 30 -2.33 0.89 3.96
C THR A 30 -2.43 1.56 5.34
N VAL A 31 -3.10 2.71 5.40
CA VAL A 31 -3.23 3.49 6.63
C VAL A 31 -4.59 3.21 7.26
N HIS A 32 -4.59 2.51 8.39
CA HIS A 32 -5.80 2.26 9.17
C HIS A 32 -6.09 3.44 10.11
N TYR A 33 -7.19 4.16 9.87
CA TYR A 33 -7.61 5.32 10.69
C TYR A 33 -9.01 5.18 11.29
N THR A 34 -9.71 4.07 11.02
CA THR A 34 -11.06 3.74 11.52
C THR A 34 -11.27 4.01 13.02
N PRO A 35 -10.38 3.61 13.95
CA PRO A 35 -10.60 3.85 15.38
C PRO A 35 -10.40 5.33 15.78
N THR A 36 -9.73 6.14 14.97
CA THR A 36 -9.55 7.58 15.22
C THR A 36 -10.79 8.39 14.82
N VAL A 37 -11.67 7.83 13.99
CA VAL A 37 -12.91 8.47 13.50
C VAL A 37 -14.17 7.78 14.03
N SER A 38 -14.04 6.98 15.09
CA SER A 38 -15.18 6.29 15.70
C SER A 38 -16.14 7.25 16.42
N ASN A 39 -15.64 8.42 16.84
CA ASN A 39 -16.43 9.51 17.42
C ASN A 39 -16.51 10.67 16.41
N ALA A 40 -17.67 11.31 16.32
CA ALA A 40 -17.93 12.40 15.38
C ALA A 40 -17.53 13.77 15.95
N HIS A 41 -16.28 13.91 16.42
CA HIS A 41 -15.76 15.21 16.86
C HIS A 41 -15.03 15.93 15.72
N PHE A 42 -15.21 17.25 15.64
CA PHE A 42 -14.51 18.10 14.66
C PHE A 42 -12.98 17.99 14.74
N VAL A 43 -12.44 17.82 15.95
CA VAL A 43 -10.99 17.66 16.20
C VAL A 43 -10.46 16.36 15.59
N ASP A 44 -11.28 15.30 15.55
CA ASP A 44 -10.85 14.01 14.99
C ASP A 44 -10.71 14.09 13.47
N PHE A 45 -11.56 14.88 12.79
CA PHE A 45 -11.40 15.19 11.37
C PHE A 45 -10.11 15.97 11.09
N LEU A 46 -9.84 17.04 11.86
CA LEU A 46 -8.61 17.82 11.74
C LEU A 46 -7.35 16.97 12.01
N ARG A 47 -7.42 16.06 12.98
CA ARG A 47 -6.33 15.14 13.31
C ARG A 47 -6.02 14.18 12.16
N VAL A 48 -7.04 13.71 11.44
CA VAL A 48 -6.85 12.87 10.25
C VAL A 48 -6.28 13.69 9.08
N LEU A 49 -6.78 14.92 8.87
CA LEU A 49 -6.27 15.81 7.82
C LEU A 49 -4.79 16.17 7.99
N MET A 50 -4.37 16.41 9.24
CA MET A 50 -2.99 16.78 9.59
C MET A 50 -2.05 15.59 9.77
N ARG A 51 -2.52 14.35 9.57
CA ARG A 51 -1.64 13.17 9.58
C ARG A 51 -0.66 13.25 8.41
N TRP A 52 0.56 12.75 8.58
CA TRP A 52 1.59 12.76 7.50
C TRP A 52 1.63 11.46 6.69
N ARG A 53 1.43 10.31 7.33
CA ARG A 53 1.49 9.01 6.66
C ARG A 53 0.23 8.77 5.83
N GLY A 54 0.44 8.57 4.51
CA GLY A 54 -0.63 8.32 3.54
C GLY A 54 -1.59 9.51 3.39
N SER A 55 -1.15 10.71 3.76
CA SER A 55 -1.98 11.90 3.64
C SER A 55 -1.81 12.58 2.30
N VAL A 56 -2.83 13.39 1.98
CA VAL A 56 -2.87 14.25 0.81
C VAL A 56 -1.65 15.19 0.78
N TRP A 57 -1.21 15.68 1.94
CA TRP A 57 -0.03 16.55 2.04
C TRP A 57 1.24 15.88 1.52
N LYS A 58 1.50 14.63 1.89
CA LYS A 58 2.69 13.90 1.40
C LYS A 58 2.65 13.71 -0.12
N LEU A 59 1.45 13.58 -0.69
CA LEU A 59 1.26 13.41 -2.13
C LEU A 59 1.34 14.72 -2.92
N ILE A 60 0.84 15.84 -2.38
CA ILE A 60 0.73 17.12 -3.11
C ILE A 60 1.93 18.04 -2.89
N LEU A 61 2.67 17.90 -1.78
CA LEU A 61 3.73 18.85 -1.41
C LEU A 61 4.82 19.02 -2.49
N PRO A 62 5.34 17.96 -3.15
CA PRO A 62 6.33 18.11 -4.22
C PRO A 62 5.81 18.96 -5.40
N GLU A 63 4.60 18.68 -5.87
CA GLU A 63 3.94 19.38 -6.97
C GLU A 63 3.62 20.83 -6.58
N LEU A 64 3.18 21.05 -5.34
CA LEU A 64 2.93 22.39 -4.80
C LEU A 64 4.24 23.20 -4.72
N CYS A 65 5.35 22.60 -4.30
CA CYS A 65 6.65 23.26 -4.28
C CYS A 65 7.09 23.69 -5.69
N ILE A 66 6.93 22.82 -6.69
CA ILE A 66 7.24 23.14 -8.09
C ILE A 66 6.35 24.29 -8.58
N TRP A 67 5.05 24.23 -8.29
CA TRP A 67 4.10 25.27 -8.67
C TRP A 67 4.42 26.63 -8.03
N LEU A 68 4.70 26.65 -6.71
CA LEU A 68 5.10 27.85 -5.99
C LEU A 68 6.40 28.43 -6.54
N LEU A 69 7.40 27.59 -6.79
CA LEU A 69 8.67 28.04 -7.36
C LEU A 69 8.47 28.69 -8.73
N ALA A 70 7.70 28.06 -9.63
CA ALA A 70 7.38 28.63 -10.93
C ALA A 70 6.63 29.97 -10.81
N TYR A 71 5.65 30.05 -9.88
CA TYR A 71 4.92 31.28 -9.61
C TYR A 71 5.83 32.41 -9.11
N PHE A 72 6.71 32.12 -8.15
CA PHE A 72 7.66 33.10 -7.62
C PHE A 72 8.66 33.55 -8.67
N VAL A 73 9.18 32.64 -9.51
CA VAL A 73 10.07 32.99 -10.62
C VAL A 73 9.38 33.94 -11.59
N LEU A 74 8.14 33.64 -12.01
CA LEU A 74 7.35 34.54 -12.87
C LEU A 74 7.10 35.90 -12.21
N SER A 75 6.79 35.91 -10.91
CA SER A 75 6.58 37.15 -10.16
C SER A 75 7.84 38.01 -10.09
N LEU A 76 9.01 37.39 -9.85
CA LEU A 76 10.30 38.09 -9.82
C LEU A 76 10.68 38.62 -11.20
N VAL A 77 10.49 37.84 -12.26
CA VAL A 77 10.74 38.26 -13.65
C VAL A 77 9.85 39.46 -14.02
N TYR A 78 8.56 39.41 -13.71
CA TYR A 78 7.64 40.53 -13.94
C TYR A 78 8.03 41.78 -13.15
N ARG A 79 8.46 41.65 -11.88
CA ARG A 79 8.81 42.80 -11.03
C ARG A 79 10.15 43.41 -11.39
N LEU A 80 11.19 42.59 -11.54
CA LEU A 80 12.59 43.00 -11.57
C LEU A 80 13.21 43.04 -12.98
N ALA A 81 12.72 42.23 -13.93
CA ALA A 81 13.37 42.06 -15.24
C ALA A 81 12.60 42.72 -16.40
N LEU A 82 11.26 42.77 -16.34
CA LEU A 82 10.45 43.27 -17.46
C LEU A 82 10.39 44.80 -17.55
N SER A 83 10.51 45.32 -18.77
CA SER A 83 10.30 46.74 -19.08
C SER A 83 8.81 47.12 -19.05
N PRO A 84 8.46 48.42 -18.95
CA PRO A 84 7.05 48.86 -18.82
C PRO A 84 6.14 48.38 -19.96
N ASP A 85 6.64 48.34 -21.19
CA ASP A 85 5.84 47.86 -22.33
C ASP A 85 5.69 46.34 -22.34
N GLN A 86 6.72 45.59 -21.94
CA GLN A 86 6.63 44.14 -21.79
C GLN A 86 5.65 43.74 -20.67
N LYS A 87 5.54 44.54 -19.60
CA LYS A 87 4.55 44.31 -18.52
C LYS A 87 3.12 44.38 -19.04
N LYS A 88 2.80 45.35 -19.92
CA LYS A 88 1.47 45.45 -20.55
C LYS A 88 1.16 44.20 -21.37
N THR A 89 2.11 43.70 -22.15
CA THR A 89 1.92 42.46 -22.91
C THR A 89 1.72 41.26 -21.99
N PHE A 90 2.51 41.15 -20.91
CA PHE A 90 2.35 40.08 -19.92
C PHE A 90 0.97 40.10 -19.26
N GLU A 91 0.49 41.29 -18.87
CA GLU A 91 -0.84 41.47 -18.28
C GLU A 91 -1.95 41.02 -19.24
N MET A 92 -1.87 41.41 -20.52
CA MET A 92 -2.81 40.93 -21.53
C MET A 92 -2.83 39.39 -21.62
N VAL A 93 -1.66 38.75 -21.64
CA VAL A 93 -1.56 37.27 -21.65
C VAL A 93 -2.21 36.66 -20.41
N THR A 94 -1.94 37.20 -19.22
CA THR A 94 -2.53 36.66 -17.98
C THR A 94 -4.05 36.77 -17.94
N ILE A 95 -4.61 37.86 -18.47
CA ILE A 95 -6.06 38.05 -18.59
C ILE A 95 -6.64 37.02 -19.56
N SER A 96 -6.02 36.82 -20.73
CA SER A 96 -6.45 35.80 -21.69
C SER A 96 -6.44 34.39 -21.07
N CYS A 97 -5.37 34.02 -20.35
CA CYS A 97 -5.30 32.72 -19.66
C CYS A 97 -6.38 32.56 -18.60
N SER A 98 -6.68 33.60 -17.81
CA SER A 98 -7.74 33.57 -16.80
C SER A 98 -9.11 33.30 -17.42
N GLN A 99 -9.41 33.93 -18.56
CA GLN A 99 -10.65 33.70 -19.29
C GLN A 99 -10.76 32.26 -19.82
N THR A 100 -9.67 31.71 -20.35
CA THR A 100 -9.65 30.31 -20.83
C THR A 100 -9.85 29.31 -19.70
N LEU A 101 -9.26 29.54 -18.52
CA LEU A 101 -9.40 28.64 -17.36
C LEU A 101 -10.85 28.57 -16.85
N ASN A 102 -11.58 29.69 -16.88
CA ASN A 102 -12.99 29.73 -16.46
C ASN A 102 -13.93 28.97 -17.39
N TYR A 103 -13.54 28.76 -18.66
CA TYR A 103 -14.37 28.03 -19.62
C TYR A 103 -14.36 26.51 -19.40
N VAL A 104 -13.29 25.96 -18.83
CA VAL A 104 -13.14 24.51 -18.63
C VAL A 104 -13.65 24.11 -17.24
N PRO A 105 -14.75 23.33 -17.12
CA PRO A 105 -15.25 22.89 -15.82
C PRO A 105 -14.43 21.72 -15.28
N VAL A 106 -13.18 22.00 -14.88
CA VAL A 106 -12.22 20.97 -14.41
C VAL A 106 -12.77 20.21 -13.20
N THR A 107 -13.47 20.89 -12.29
CA THR A 107 -14.05 20.29 -11.09
C THR A 107 -15.06 19.19 -11.41
N PHE A 108 -15.88 19.40 -12.45
CA PHE A 108 -16.88 18.45 -12.90
C PHE A 108 -16.23 17.20 -13.51
N ILE A 109 -15.27 17.39 -14.41
CA ILE A 109 -14.53 16.31 -15.05
C ILE A 109 -13.76 15.49 -14.00
N LEU A 110 -13.12 16.16 -13.05
CA LEU A 110 -12.41 15.51 -11.95
C LEU A 110 -13.36 14.70 -11.07
N GLY A 111 -14.55 15.22 -10.77
CA GLY A 111 -15.57 14.50 -9.99
C GLY A 111 -15.99 13.18 -10.65
N PHE A 112 -16.23 13.20 -11.97
CA PHE A 112 -16.53 11.98 -12.71
C PHE A 112 -15.36 11.01 -12.75
N TYR A 113 -14.15 11.52 -13.02
CA TYR A 113 -12.95 10.69 -13.08
C TYR A 113 -12.69 9.98 -11.74
N VAL A 114 -12.76 10.71 -10.63
CA VAL A 114 -12.60 10.15 -9.28
C VAL A 114 -13.68 9.11 -8.99
N SER A 115 -14.94 9.39 -9.32
CA SER A 115 -16.04 8.43 -9.12
C SER A 115 -15.83 7.13 -9.90
N PHE A 116 -15.38 7.23 -11.15
CA PHE A 116 -15.04 6.09 -11.98
C PHE A 116 -13.88 5.26 -11.40
N VAL A 117 -12.79 5.92 -10.99
CA VAL A 117 -11.63 5.26 -10.37
C VAL A 117 -12.02 4.57 -9.06
N MET A 118 -12.82 5.22 -8.22
CA MET A 118 -13.30 4.64 -6.96
C MET A 118 -14.20 3.43 -7.19
N GLY A 119 -15.07 3.48 -8.20
CA GLY A 119 -15.90 2.33 -8.60
C GLY A 119 -15.05 1.13 -9.02
N ARG A 120 -14.01 1.35 -9.84
CA ARG A 120 -13.06 0.29 -10.23
C ARG A 120 -12.26 -0.25 -9.06
N TRP A 121 -11.82 0.62 -8.15
CA TRP A 121 -11.08 0.22 -6.96
C TRP A 121 -11.94 -0.68 -6.06
N TRP A 122 -13.20 -0.31 -5.82
CA TRP A 122 -14.11 -1.13 -5.03
C TRP A 122 -14.44 -2.45 -5.70
N TYR A 123 -14.66 -2.43 -7.02
CA TYR A 123 -14.83 -3.65 -7.80
C TYR A 123 -13.63 -4.58 -7.65
N GLN A 124 -12.40 -4.07 -7.79
CA GLN A 124 -11.19 -4.88 -7.61
C GLN A 124 -11.08 -5.43 -6.17
N PHE A 125 -11.42 -4.62 -5.17
CA PHE A 125 -11.37 -5.00 -3.76
C PHE A 125 -12.36 -6.13 -3.44
N ASN A 126 -13.62 -6.02 -3.90
CA ASN A 126 -14.64 -7.04 -3.66
C ASN A 126 -14.36 -8.36 -4.38
N ASN A 127 -13.63 -8.31 -5.50
CA ASN A 127 -13.21 -9.50 -6.24
C ASN A 127 -11.93 -10.14 -5.68
N LEU A 128 -11.33 -9.60 -4.61
CA LEU A 128 -10.27 -10.31 -3.91
C LEU A 128 -10.86 -11.54 -3.22
N GLY A 129 -10.51 -12.72 -3.71
CA GLY A 129 -10.96 -13.99 -3.14
C GLY A 129 -10.43 -14.19 -1.72
N TRP A 130 -11.34 -14.33 -0.74
CA TRP A 130 -11.00 -14.71 0.63
C TRP A 130 -10.93 -16.24 0.74
N ILE A 131 -9.89 -16.75 1.41
CA ILE A 131 -9.70 -18.21 1.57
C ILE A 131 -10.71 -18.82 2.56
N ASP A 132 -11.29 -18.02 3.44
CA ASP A 132 -12.14 -18.49 4.55
C ASP A 132 -13.37 -19.25 4.07
N SER A 133 -14.05 -18.74 3.04
CA SER A 133 -15.22 -19.40 2.45
C SER A 133 -14.87 -20.76 1.83
N LEU A 134 -13.71 -20.84 1.16
CA LEU A 134 -13.20 -22.08 0.58
C LEU A 134 -12.78 -23.08 1.67
N ALA A 135 -12.17 -22.59 2.76
CA ALA A 135 -11.78 -23.39 3.90
C ALA A 135 -12.97 -24.02 4.62
N LEU A 136 -14.00 -23.22 4.88
CA LEU A 136 -15.24 -23.69 5.51
C LEU A 136 -15.96 -24.70 4.62
N SER A 137 -16.06 -24.43 3.32
CA SER A 137 -16.63 -25.36 2.35
C SER A 137 -15.86 -26.69 2.34
N THR A 138 -14.53 -26.64 2.23
CA THR A 138 -13.66 -27.84 2.24
C THR A 138 -13.80 -28.65 3.54
N ALA A 139 -14.00 -27.98 4.68
CA ALA A 139 -14.24 -28.63 5.95
C ALA A 139 -15.62 -29.33 6.04
N GLY A 140 -16.64 -28.79 5.36
CA GLY A 140 -17.97 -29.39 5.29
C GLY A 140 -18.06 -30.58 4.32
N TRP A 141 -17.40 -30.50 3.17
CA TRP A 141 -17.40 -31.58 2.16
C TRP A 141 -16.56 -32.79 2.59
N ILE A 142 -15.40 -32.57 3.21
CA ILE A 142 -14.50 -33.66 3.63
C ILE A 142 -14.71 -33.93 5.11
N GLN A 143 -15.63 -34.86 5.38
CA GLN A 143 -15.95 -35.31 6.73
C GLN A 143 -14.95 -36.37 7.21
N GLY A 144 -14.81 -36.51 8.53
CA GLY A 144 -13.94 -37.51 9.16
C GLY A 144 -12.86 -36.92 10.05
N LEU A 145 -12.62 -37.58 11.17
CA LEU A 145 -11.57 -37.24 12.14
C LEU A 145 -10.25 -37.97 11.86
N ASP A 146 -10.26 -38.87 10.88
CA ASP A 146 -9.10 -39.66 10.48
C ASP A 146 -7.96 -38.79 9.98
N GLU A 147 -6.73 -39.28 10.17
CA GLU A 147 -5.54 -38.63 9.66
C GLU A 147 -5.59 -38.41 8.15
N LYS A 148 -6.14 -39.37 7.39
CA LYS A 148 -6.30 -39.26 5.93
C LYS A 148 -7.22 -38.09 5.56
N ALA A 149 -8.38 -37.97 6.20
CA ALA A 149 -9.32 -36.86 5.96
C ALA A 149 -8.73 -35.50 6.37
N ARG A 150 -7.96 -35.46 7.47
CA ARG A 150 -7.21 -34.28 7.90
C ARG A 150 -6.15 -33.87 6.88
N LEU A 151 -5.37 -34.82 6.36
CA LEU A 151 -4.35 -34.54 5.34
C LEU A 151 -5.00 -34.04 4.04
N LEU A 152 -6.11 -34.65 3.62
CA LEU A 152 -6.82 -34.25 2.39
C LEU A 152 -7.32 -32.80 2.47
N ARG A 153 -7.96 -32.40 3.58
CA ARG A 153 -8.36 -31.00 3.82
C ARG A 153 -7.18 -30.02 3.75
N ARG A 154 -6.05 -30.35 4.39
CA ARG A 154 -4.85 -29.51 4.38
C ARG A 154 -4.24 -29.39 2.99
N THR A 155 -4.21 -30.48 2.24
CA THR A 155 -3.66 -30.53 0.88
C THR A 155 -4.50 -29.69 -0.08
N VAL A 156 -5.82 -29.84 -0.04
CA VAL A 156 -6.74 -29.02 -0.86
C VAL A 156 -6.54 -27.53 -0.58
N LEU A 157 -6.48 -27.13 0.70
CA LEU A 157 -6.28 -25.73 1.05
C LEU A 157 -4.92 -25.17 0.63
N ARG A 158 -3.85 -25.96 0.72
CA ARG A 158 -2.53 -25.55 0.23
C ARG A 158 -2.52 -25.31 -1.28
N TYR A 159 -3.19 -26.15 -2.05
CA TYR A 159 -3.32 -25.93 -3.50
C TYR A 159 -4.15 -24.69 -3.84
N MET A 160 -5.24 -24.43 -3.13
CA MET A 160 -6.04 -23.22 -3.32
C MET A 160 -5.24 -21.95 -2.98
N LEU A 161 -4.49 -21.97 -1.87
CA LEU A 161 -3.60 -20.87 -1.48
C LEU A 161 -2.47 -20.65 -2.51
N LEU A 162 -1.90 -21.72 -3.06
CA LEU A 162 -0.91 -21.62 -4.13
C LEU A 162 -1.47 -20.87 -5.34
N TYR A 163 -2.66 -21.25 -5.80
CA TYR A 163 -3.34 -20.60 -6.92
C TYR A 163 -3.61 -19.12 -6.66
N GLN A 164 -4.14 -18.79 -5.49
CA GLN A 164 -4.38 -17.41 -5.07
C GLN A 164 -3.09 -16.57 -5.08
N MET A 165 -1.99 -17.11 -4.54
CA MET A 165 -0.71 -16.43 -4.50
C MET A 165 -0.07 -16.26 -5.89
N LEU A 166 -0.28 -17.21 -6.80
CA LEU A 166 0.15 -17.08 -8.20
C LEU A 166 -0.54 -15.90 -8.90
N ILE A 167 -1.87 -15.77 -8.74
CA ILE A 167 -2.62 -14.63 -9.28
C ILE A 167 -2.14 -13.32 -8.66
N TYR A 168 -2.01 -13.28 -7.33
CA TYR A 168 -1.59 -12.07 -6.65
C TYR A 168 -0.16 -11.65 -6.98
N ARG A 169 0.75 -12.59 -7.25
CA ARG A 169 2.10 -12.29 -7.76
C ARG A 169 2.08 -11.65 -9.15
N ASN A 170 1.09 -11.97 -9.97
CA ASN A 170 0.94 -11.36 -11.29
C ASN A 170 0.41 -9.92 -11.21
N ILE A 171 -0.52 -9.66 -10.29
CA ILE A 171 -1.19 -8.35 -10.17
C ILE A 171 -0.43 -7.40 -9.24
N SER A 172 0.12 -7.89 -8.12
CA SER A 172 0.76 -7.09 -7.08
C SER A 172 2.28 -7.14 -7.16
N ILE A 173 2.88 -5.97 -7.35
CA ILE A 173 4.34 -5.78 -7.34
C ILE A 173 4.93 -6.14 -5.97
N SER A 174 4.20 -5.84 -4.89
CA SER A 174 4.65 -6.16 -3.52
C SER A 174 4.82 -7.66 -3.32
N ILE A 175 3.87 -8.46 -3.81
CA ILE A 175 3.93 -9.94 -3.71
C ILE A 175 5.00 -10.50 -4.64
N ARG A 176 5.16 -9.93 -5.84
CA ARG A 176 6.26 -10.29 -6.75
C ARG A 176 7.65 -10.03 -6.16
N LYS A 177 7.81 -8.99 -5.34
CA LYS A 177 9.06 -8.72 -4.62
C LYS A 177 9.32 -9.72 -3.49
N ILE A 178 8.27 -10.21 -2.82
CA ILE A 178 8.38 -11.20 -1.75
C ILE A 178 8.67 -12.60 -2.32
N TYR A 179 8.05 -12.95 -3.45
CA TYR A 179 8.23 -14.22 -4.14
C TYR A 179 8.71 -14.00 -5.59
N PRO A 180 10.01 -13.75 -5.82
CA PRO A 180 10.54 -13.44 -7.14
C PRO A 180 10.45 -14.60 -8.13
N SER A 181 10.55 -15.85 -7.68
CA SER A 181 10.48 -17.05 -8.52
C SER A 181 9.31 -17.96 -8.14
N ILE A 182 8.83 -18.78 -9.08
CA ILE A 182 7.77 -19.77 -8.78
C ILE A 182 8.30 -20.79 -7.76
N GLY A 183 9.58 -21.16 -7.83
CA GLY A 183 10.23 -22.05 -6.85
C GLY A 183 10.09 -21.51 -5.42
N THR A 184 10.44 -20.23 -5.19
CA THR A 184 10.31 -19.61 -3.85
C THR A 184 8.87 -19.60 -3.31
N LEU A 185 7.89 -19.56 -4.21
CA LEU A 185 6.47 -19.60 -3.85
C LEU A 185 5.99 -21.01 -3.53
N VAL A 186 6.43 -22.01 -4.31
CA VAL A 186 6.16 -23.43 -4.04
C VAL A 186 6.78 -23.87 -2.72
N ASP A 187 8.03 -23.46 -2.47
CA ASP A 187 8.74 -23.77 -1.23
C ASP A 187 8.04 -23.15 -0.01
N ALA A 188 7.52 -21.93 -0.14
CA ALA A 188 6.78 -21.27 0.93
C ALA A 188 5.44 -21.95 1.25
N VAL A 189 4.74 -22.49 0.24
CA VAL A 189 3.42 -23.11 0.42
C VAL A 189 3.51 -24.58 0.87
N PHE A 190 4.47 -25.33 0.33
CA PHE A 190 4.60 -26.77 0.59
C PHE A 190 5.73 -27.14 1.57
N GLY A 191 6.63 -26.21 1.89
CA GLY A 191 7.67 -26.42 2.90
C GLY A 191 8.79 -27.37 2.47
N CYS A 192 9.03 -27.55 1.16
CA CYS A 192 10.24 -28.18 0.66
C CYS A 192 11.43 -27.24 0.96
N LYS A 193 12.42 -27.69 1.74
CA LYS A 193 13.63 -26.93 2.16
C LYS A 193 14.30 -26.22 0.96
N ALA A 194 14.81 -25.00 1.02
CA ALA A 194 15.68 -24.43 2.04
C ALA A 194 15.35 -22.96 2.36
N ILE A 195 15.31 -22.67 3.66
CA ILE A 195 15.25 -21.31 4.20
C ILE A 195 16.59 -20.64 3.89
N ASP A 196 16.62 -19.81 2.85
CA ASP A 196 17.58 -18.72 2.83
C ASP A 196 17.29 -17.87 4.08
N ASN A 197 18.29 -17.73 4.94
CA ASN A 197 18.19 -17.17 6.30
C ASN A 197 17.78 -15.69 6.36
N ASN A 198 17.15 -15.15 5.32
CA ASN A 198 16.85 -13.73 5.16
C ASN A 198 15.37 -13.42 4.85
N VAL A 199 14.50 -14.43 4.77
CA VAL A 199 13.05 -14.26 4.55
C VAL A 199 12.31 -14.45 5.89
N PRO A 200 11.66 -13.41 6.44
CA PRO A 200 10.96 -13.53 7.71
C PRO A 200 9.75 -14.47 7.58
N TYR A 201 9.86 -15.60 8.27
CA TYR A 201 8.84 -16.62 8.45
C TYR A 201 7.69 -16.06 9.31
N TRP A 202 6.50 -15.88 8.74
CA TRP A 202 5.26 -15.55 9.47
C TRP A 202 4.64 -16.75 10.18
N ASN A 203 5.47 -17.64 10.72
CA ASN A 203 4.98 -18.85 11.38
C ASN A 203 4.71 -18.59 12.87
N ARG A 204 3.50 -18.11 13.17
CA ARG A 204 2.87 -18.27 14.50
C ARG A 204 1.34 -18.21 14.42
N TYR A 205 0.73 -19.11 13.65
CA TYR A 205 -0.68 -19.51 13.82
C TYR A 205 -0.78 -21.02 14.08
N THR A 206 0.05 -21.49 15.01
CA THR A 206 -0.17 -22.77 15.71
C THR A 206 0.09 -22.54 17.20
N ARG A 207 -0.93 -22.01 17.86
CA ARG A 207 -1.40 -22.49 19.15
C ARG A 207 -2.91 -22.38 19.16
#